data_AF-A0A2R8BDS6-F1
#
_entry.id   AF-A0A2R8BDS6-F1
#
_cell.length_a   1.000
_cell.length_b   1.000
_cell.length_c   1.000
_cell.angle_alpha   90.00
_cell.angle_beta   90.00
_cell.angle_gamma   90.00
#
_symmetry.space_group_name_H-M   'P 1'
#
loop_
_entity.id
_entity.type
_entity.pdbx_description
1 polymer ?
#
loop_
_entity_poly.entity_id
_entity_poly.type
_entity_poly.pdbx_seq_one_letter_code
_entity_poly.pdbx_strand_id
1 'polypeptide(L)'
;MALSSFQITTVRSVSLAMVGLCCLTYAVLAMAQDRPDPFLWYVPGVAGILASIGIFISFALAGRQEILQATDELYRMVNHRAQRHSYWVALALYPLFAVLRGFDVVSINTSLAAMGTLTGASYLLLVTLYEWRLS
;
A
#
# COMPACT_ATOMS: atom_id res chain seq x y z
N MET A 1 20.89 -20.08 -7.34
CA MET A 1 21.42 -18.76 -7.76
C MET A 1 20.87 -17.75 -6.77
N ALA A 2 21.72 -17.03 -6.03
CA ALA A 2 21.24 -16.05 -5.05
C ALA A 2 20.64 -14.85 -5.79
N LEU A 3 19.52 -14.32 -5.30
CA LEU A 3 18.94 -13.10 -5.85
C LEU A 3 19.82 -11.89 -5.51
N SER A 4 19.97 -10.99 -6.49
CA SER A 4 20.64 -9.70 -6.29
C SER A 4 19.75 -8.70 -5.55
N SER A 5 20.37 -7.70 -4.91
CA SER A 5 19.71 -6.60 -4.21
C SER A 5 18.73 -5.83 -5.10
N PHE A 6 19.08 -5.64 -6.37
CA PHE A 6 18.21 -5.02 -7.37
C PHE A 6 16.92 -5.83 -7.62
N GLN A 7 17.05 -7.15 -7.74
CA GLN A 7 15.89 -8.03 -7.95
C GLN A 7 14.97 -8.04 -6.73
N ILE A 8 15.52 -8.09 -5.53
CA ILE A 8 14.75 -8.05 -4.27
C ILE A 8 13.97 -6.73 -4.18
N THR A 9 14.65 -5.62 -4.44
CA THR A 9 14.04 -4.28 -4.41
C THR A 9 12.93 -4.16 -5.46
N THR A 10 13.16 -4.68 -6.67
CA THR A 10 12.15 -4.70 -7.74
C THR A 10 10.93 -5.52 -7.34
N VAL A 11 11.12 -6.74 -6.82
CA VAL A 11 10.03 -7.61 -6.36
C VAL A 11 9.23 -6.94 -5.26
N ARG A 12 9.89 -6.34 -4.27
CA ARG A 12 9.23 -5.55 -3.21
C ARG A 12 8.42 -4.41 -3.80
N SER A 13 9.05 -3.57 -4.62
CA SER A 13 8.41 -2.37 -5.16
C SER A 13 7.19 -2.70 -6.02
N VAL A 14 7.32 -3.66 -6.95
CA VAL A 14 6.21 -4.08 -7.81
C VAL A 14 5.09 -4.73 -7.00
N SER A 15 5.42 -5.58 -6.02
CA SER A 15 4.41 -6.23 -5.17
C SER A 15 3.63 -5.21 -4.34
N LEU A 16 4.32 -4.27 -3.69
CA LEU A 16 3.67 -3.20 -2.93
C LEU A 16 2.83 -2.30 -3.83
N ALA A 17 3.28 -2.03 -5.06
CA ALA A 17 2.56 -1.18 -6.00
C ALA A 17 1.26 -1.83 -6.44
N MET A 18 1.30 -3.13 -6.78
CA MET A 18 0.10 -3.90 -7.13
C MET A 18 -0.91 -3.94 -5.98
N VAL A 19 -0.47 -4.18 -4.74
CA VAL A 19 -1.37 -4.17 -3.58
C VAL A 19 -1.93 -2.77 -3.33
N GLY A 20 -1.09 -1.73 -3.41
CA GLY A 20 -1.52 -0.35 -3.28
C GLY A 20 -2.59 0.04 -4.30
N LEU A 21 -2.40 -0.32 -5.57
CA LEU A 21 -3.37 -0.11 -6.64
C LEU A 21 -4.65 -0.93 -6.44
N CYS A 22 -4.53 -2.17 -5.95
CA CYS A 22 -5.66 -3.00 -5.58
C CYS A 22 -6.50 -2.33 -4.48
N CYS A 23 -5.87 -1.86 -3.40
CA CYS A 23 -6.55 -1.14 -2.31
C CYS A 23 -7.19 0.16 -2.78
N LEU A 24 -6.49 0.94 -3.61
CA LEU A 24 -7.02 2.18 -4.18
C LEU A 24 -8.25 1.92 -5.05
N THR A 25 -8.15 0.96 -5.97
CA THR A 25 -9.28 0.58 -6.85
C THR A 25 -10.44 0.07 -6.04
N TYR A 26 -10.18 -0.75 -5.01
CA TYR A 26 -11.22 -1.26 -4.11
C TYR A 26 -11.97 -0.11 -3.42
N ALA A 27 -11.25 0.87 -2.86
CA ALA A 27 -11.85 2.01 -2.18
C ALA A 27 -12.69 2.87 -3.14
N VAL A 28 -12.18 3.14 -4.35
CA VAL A 28 -12.90 3.91 -5.38
C VAL A 28 -14.19 3.19 -5.77
N LEU A 29 -14.15 1.87 -5.98
CA LEU A 29 -15.35 1.08 -6.28
C LEU A 29 -16.35 1.09 -5.13
N ALA A 30 -15.88 0.96 -3.88
CA ALA A 30 -16.74 0.99 -2.71
C ALA A 30 -17.50 2.32 -2.63
N MET A 31 -16.81 3.45 -2.83
CA MET A 31 -17.41 4.78 -2.87
C MET A 31 -18.38 4.94 -4.05
N ALA A 32 -18.01 4.49 -5.25
CA ALA A 32 -18.83 4.64 -6.45
C ALA A 32 -20.15 3.86 -6.39
N GLN A 33 -20.16 2.73 -5.67
CA GLN A 33 -21.33 1.86 -5.52
C GLN A 33 -22.11 2.11 -4.22
N ASP A 34 -21.61 3.02 -3.36
CA ASP A 34 -21.97 3.13 -1.94
C ASP A 34 -22.14 1.77 -1.24
N ARG A 35 -21.20 0.87 -1.52
CA ARG A 35 -21.20 -0.48 -0.98
C ARG A 35 -19.83 -0.78 -0.38
N PRO A 36 -19.72 -1.13 0.92
CA PRO A 36 -18.43 -1.40 1.57
C PRO A 36 -17.73 -2.64 0.99
N ASP A 37 -18.50 -3.55 0.39
CA ASP A 37 -18.10 -4.79 -0.26
C ASP A 37 -18.44 -4.76 -1.76
N PRO A 38 -17.77 -3.93 -2.59
CA PRO A 38 -18.07 -3.83 -4.02
C PRO A 38 -17.96 -5.18 -4.76
N PHE A 39 -17.13 -6.10 -4.24
CA PHE A 39 -17.04 -7.47 -4.72
C PHE A 39 -16.77 -8.44 -3.55
N LEU A 40 -15.53 -8.89 -3.38
CA LEU A 40 -15.09 -9.83 -2.36
C LEU A 40 -14.28 -9.07 -1.32
N TRP A 41 -14.83 -8.96 -0.10
CA TRP A 41 -14.29 -8.16 1.00
C TRP A 41 -12.84 -8.51 1.39
N TYR A 42 -12.40 -9.73 1.12
CA TYR A 42 -11.06 -10.20 1.49
C TYR A 42 -9.97 -9.90 0.45
N VAL A 43 -10.30 -9.36 -0.73
CA VAL A 43 -9.33 -9.26 -1.83
C VAL A 43 -8.14 -8.35 -1.53
N PRO A 44 -8.31 -7.14 -0.95
CA PRO A 44 -7.16 -6.34 -0.51
C PRO A 44 -6.26 -7.10 0.49
N GLY A 45 -6.86 -7.87 1.39
CA GLY A 45 -6.15 -8.69 2.38
C GLY A 45 -5.37 -9.83 1.75
N VAL A 46 -5.99 -10.61 0.87
CA VAL A 46 -5.34 -11.72 0.15
C VAL A 46 -4.23 -11.19 -0.76
N ALA A 47 -4.43 -10.08 -1.45
CA ALA A 47 -3.40 -9.45 -2.26
C ALA A 47 -2.18 -9.07 -1.40
N GLY A 48 -2.41 -8.49 -0.22
CA GLY A 48 -1.36 -8.18 0.75
C GLY A 48 -0.60 -9.41 1.25
N ILE A 49 -1.30 -10.50 1.54
CA ILE A 49 -0.69 -11.78 1.97
C ILE A 49 0.16 -12.39 0.85
N LEU A 50 -0.35 -12.43 -0.38
CA LEU A 50 0.39 -12.97 -1.52
C LEU A 50 1.65 -12.14 -1.80
N ALA A 51 1.54 -10.81 -1.73
CA ALA A 51 2.69 -9.93 -1.86
C ALA A 51 3.71 -10.13 -0.74
N SER A 52 3.28 -10.27 0.52
CA SER A 52 4.19 -10.48 1.64
C SER A 52 4.92 -11.82 1.55
N ILE A 53 4.24 -12.88 1.11
CA ILE A 53 4.86 -14.19 0.82
C ILE A 53 5.90 -14.05 -0.30
N GLY A 54 5.57 -13.38 -1.41
CA GLY A 54 6.50 -13.16 -2.52
C GLY A 54 7.76 -12.40 -2.10
N ILE A 55 7.58 -11.33 -1.32
CA ILE A 55 8.69 -10.56 -0.74
C ILE A 55 9.52 -11.44 0.20
N PHE A 56 8.87 -12.17 1.11
CA PHE A 56 9.56 -13.04 2.05
C PHE A 56 10.41 -14.10 1.35
N ILE A 57 9.87 -14.76 0.33
CA ILE A 57 10.60 -15.74 -0.48
C ILE A 57 11.79 -15.08 -1.17
N SER A 58 11.63 -13.86 -1.71
CA SER A 58 12.74 -13.15 -2.36
C SER A 58 13.89 -12.86 -1.39
N PHE A 59 13.58 -12.49 -0.15
CA PHE A 59 14.59 -12.30 0.90
C PHE A 59 15.20 -13.62 1.37
N ALA A 60 14.42 -14.70 1.46
CA ALA A 60 14.91 -16.02 1.85
C ALA A 60 15.88 -16.64 0.81
N LEU A 61 15.73 -16.29 -0.47
CA LEU A 61 16.59 -16.72 -1.57
C LEU A 61 17.81 -15.80 -1.81
N ALA A 62 17.93 -14.72 -1.04
CA ALA A 62 18.99 -13.75 -1.17
C ALA A 62 20.19 -14.04 -0.26
N GLY A 63 21.38 -13.60 -0.67
CA GLY A 63 22.56 -13.62 0.18
C GLY A 63 22.51 -12.55 1.27
N ARG A 64 23.18 -12.77 2.41
CA ARG A 64 23.21 -11.81 3.53
C ARG A 64 23.65 -10.39 3.10
N GLN A 65 24.63 -10.29 2.21
CA GLN A 65 25.11 -8.99 1.70
C GLN A 65 24.03 -8.28 0.87
N GLU A 66 23.34 -9.00 -0.01
CA GLU A 66 22.26 -8.48 -0.84
C GLU A 66 21.07 -7.99 -0.01
N ILE A 67 20.73 -8.72 1.06
CA ILE A 67 19.69 -8.32 2.03
C ILE A 67 20.07 -7.01 2.71
N LEU A 68 21.32 -6.88 3.16
CA LEU A 68 21.80 -5.65 3.81
C LEU A 68 21.78 -4.46 2.85
N GLN A 69 22.17 -4.66 1.58
CA GLN A 69 22.07 -3.63 0.55
C GLN A 69 20.61 -3.25 0.24
N ALA A 70 19.70 -4.21 0.16
CA ALA A 70 18.27 -3.95 -0.10
C ALA A 70 17.52 -3.32 1.08
N THR A 71 18.14 -3.25 2.27
CA THR A 71 17.56 -2.71 3.53
C THR A 71 18.44 -1.63 4.17
N ASP A 72 19.23 -0.97 3.33
CA ASP A 72 20.19 0.05 3.71
C ASP A 72 19.54 1.36 4.23
N GLU A 73 20.37 2.38 4.44
CA GLU A 73 19.91 3.68 4.90
C GLU A 73 18.96 4.35 3.92
N LEU A 74 19.14 4.15 2.61
CA LEU A 74 18.25 4.68 1.59
C LEU A 74 16.84 4.11 1.75
N TYR A 75 16.72 2.79 1.89
CA TYR A 75 15.44 2.14 2.15
C TYR A 75 14.78 2.69 3.43
N ARG A 76 15.54 2.84 4.52
CA ARG A 76 15.01 3.39 5.79
C ARG A 76 14.50 4.82 5.63
N MET A 77 15.23 5.67 4.93
CA MET A 77 14.83 7.05 4.66
C MET A 77 13.56 7.11 3.81
N VAL A 78 13.47 6.29 2.75
CA VAL A 78 12.27 6.19 1.90
C VAL A 78 11.07 5.73 2.71
N ASN A 79 11.22 4.67 3.49
CA ASN A 79 10.18 4.13 4.33
C ASN A 79 9.67 5.17 5.33
N HIS A 80 10.58 5.85 6.05
CA HIS A 80 10.22 6.87 7.02
C HIS A 80 9.51 8.07 6.36
N ARG A 81 9.95 8.49 5.18
CA ARG A 81 9.28 9.55 4.41
C ARG A 81 7.88 9.14 3.98
N ALA A 82 7.71 7.91 3.48
CA ALA A 82 6.42 7.38 3.09
C ALA A 82 5.45 7.32 4.28
N GLN A 83 5.92 6.84 5.45
CA GLN A 83 5.13 6.82 6.69
C GLN A 83 4.66 8.21 7.13
N ARG A 84 5.54 9.21 7.08
CA ARG A 84 5.20 10.59 7.44
C ARG A 84 4.10 11.14 6.53
N HIS A 85 4.22 10.93 5.21
CA HIS A 85 3.20 11.42 4.28
C HIS A 85 1.91 10.62 4.35
N SER A 86 1.97 9.29 4.48
CA SER A 86 0.78 8.46 4.64
C SER A 86 0.02 8.78 5.92
N TYR A 87 0.71 9.16 7.01
CA TYR A 87 0.07 9.67 8.22
C TYR A 87 -0.78 10.91 7.94
N TRP A 88 -0.24 11.89 7.22
CA TRP A 88 -0.99 13.10 6.89
C TRP A 88 -2.13 12.82 5.91
N VAL A 89 -1.93 11.92 4.95
CA VAL A 89 -3.01 11.46 4.05
C VAL A 89 -4.13 10.81 4.87
N ALA A 90 -3.81 9.87 5.75
CA ALA A 90 -4.78 9.21 6.61
C ALA A 90 -5.54 10.21 7.50
N LEU A 91 -4.84 11.19 8.06
CA LEU A 91 -5.45 12.24 8.86
C LEU A 91 -6.40 13.11 8.02
N ALA A 92 -6.04 13.43 6.77
CA ALA A 92 -6.87 14.20 5.85
C ALA A 92 -8.11 13.44 5.36
N LEU A 93 -8.11 12.11 5.40
CA LEU A 93 -9.30 11.31 5.08
C LEU A 93 -10.46 11.58 6.05
N TYR A 94 -10.19 11.84 7.34
CA TYR A 94 -11.25 12.11 8.32
C TYR A 94 -12.12 13.32 7.97
N PRO A 95 -11.57 14.55 7.80
CA PRO A 95 -12.38 15.70 7.42
C PRO A 95 -12.96 15.53 6.00
N LEU A 96 -12.25 14.92 5.06
CA LEU A 96 -12.76 14.66 3.71
C LEU A 96 -14.04 13.82 3.75
N PHE A 97 -14.01 12.67 4.44
CA PHE A 97 -15.17 11.81 4.55
C PHE A 97 -16.26 12.40 5.47
N ALA A 98 -15.91 13.21 6.47
CA ALA A 98 -16.91 13.95 7.23
C ALA A 98 -17.73 14.89 6.34
N VAL A 99 -17.07 15.59 5.41
CA VAL A 99 -17.75 16.46 4.42
C VAL A 99 -18.59 15.63 3.45
N LEU A 100 -18.04 14.58 2.85
CA LEU A 100 -18.78 13.71 1.92
C LEU A 100 -20.05 13.14 2.56
N ARG A 101 -19.97 12.78 3.84
CA ARG A 101 -21.10 12.30 4.60
C ARG A 101 -22.09 13.39 4.98
N GLY A 102 -21.63 14.61 5.24
CA GLY A 102 -22.52 15.76 5.48
C GLY A 102 -23.41 16.11 4.29
N PHE A 103 -23.02 15.68 3.09
CA PHE A 103 -23.79 15.81 1.85
C PHE A 103 -24.51 14.52 1.43
N ASP A 104 -24.57 13.52 2.31
CA ASP A 104 -25.18 12.20 2.04
C ASP A 104 -24.64 11.50 0.77
N VAL A 105 -23.38 11.77 0.40
CA VAL A 105 -22.75 11.18 -0.79
C VAL A 105 -22.40 9.70 -0.56
N VAL A 106 -22.06 9.34 0.68
CA VAL A 106 -21.57 8.00 1.05
C VAL A 106 -22.10 7.60 2.41
N SER A 107 -22.50 6.34 2.58
CA SER A 107 -22.93 5.79 3.86
C SER A 107 -21.78 5.67 4.88
N ILE A 108 -22.13 5.49 6.17
CA ILE A 108 -21.13 5.30 7.24
C ILE A 108 -20.23 4.09 6.99
N ASN A 109 -20.84 2.98 6.57
CA ASN A 109 -20.14 1.70 6.40
C ASN A 109 -19.14 1.79 5.25
N THR A 110 -19.58 2.34 4.11
CA THR A 110 -18.72 2.57 2.96
C THR A 110 -17.59 3.55 3.28
N SER A 111 -17.89 4.62 4.03
CA SER A 111 -16.87 5.59 4.45
C SER A 111 -15.78 4.96 5.28
N LEU A 112 -16.13 4.16 6.30
CA LEU A 112 -15.14 3.48 7.15
C LEU A 112 -14.30 2.47 6.35
N ALA A 113 -14.94 1.68 5.48
CA ALA A 113 -14.25 0.72 4.62
C ALA A 113 -13.29 1.41 3.63
N ALA A 114 -13.73 2.48 2.98
CA ALA A 114 -12.93 3.27 2.05
C ALA A 114 -11.77 3.97 2.77
N MET A 115 -11.99 4.55 3.95
CA MET A 115 -10.93 5.20 4.73
C MET A 115 -9.84 4.21 5.14
N GLY A 116 -10.22 3.02 5.63
CA GLY A 116 -9.26 1.99 6.03
C GLY A 116 -8.42 1.49 4.84
N THR A 117 -9.06 1.22 3.71
CA THR A 117 -8.39 0.76 2.48
C THR A 117 -7.50 1.83 1.86
N LEU A 118 -7.96 3.09 1.81
CA LEU A 118 -7.16 4.24 1.33
C LEU A 118 -5.96 4.53 2.22
N THR A 119 -6.07 4.33 3.53
CA THR A 119 -4.95 4.48 4.46
C THR A 119 -3.82 3.50 4.11
N GLY A 120 -4.16 2.22 3.93
CA GLY A 120 -3.19 1.21 3.49
C GLY A 120 -2.63 1.51 2.09
N ALA A 121 -3.51 1.87 1.14
CA ALA A 121 -3.10 2.23 -0.22
C ALA A 121 -2.10 3.39 -0.24
N SER A 122 -2.32 4.43 0.58
CA SER A 122 -1.48 5.62 0.61
C SER A 122 -0.03 5.28 0.95
N TYR A 123 0.20 4.47 1.99
CA TYR A 123 1.55 4.06 2.38
C TYR A 123 2.21 3.21 1.30
N LEU A 124 1.51 2.18 0.80
CA LEU A 124 2.04 1.25 -0.21
C LEU A 124 2.43 1.97 -1.52
N LEU A 125 1.59 2.89 -1.98
CA LEU A 125 1.85 3.68 -3.18
C LEU A 125 2.94 4.73 -2.96
N LEU A 126 3.04 5.33 -1.77
CA LEU A 126 4.08 6.31 -1.48
C LEU A 126 5.47 5.67 -1.36
N VAL A 127 5.57 4.51 -0.71
CA VAL A 127 6.85 3.77 -0.65
C VAL A 127 7.35 3.47 -2.07
N THR A 128 6.47 2.93 -2.92
CA THR A 128 6.84 2.53 -4.28
C THR A 128 7.18 3.72 -5.17
N LEU A 129 6.40 4.79 -5.10
CA LEU A 129 6.68 6.02 -5.83
C LEU A 129 8.00 6.67 -5.41
N TYR A 130 8.36 6.63 -4.13
CA TYR A 130 9.65 7.14 -3.66
C TYR A 130 10.81 6.23 -4.03
N GLU A 131 10.66 4.91 -3.95
CA GLU A 131 11.67 3.96 -4.43
C GLU A 131 11.96 4.20 -5.93
N TRP A 132 10.93 4.29 -6.78
CA TRP A 132 11.10 4.50 -8.23
C TRP A 132 11.75 5.84 -8.60
N ARG A 133 11.53 6.90 -7.82
CA ARG A 133 12.17 8.20 -8.06
C ARG A 133 13.66 8.21 -7.72
N LEU A 134 14.12 7.23 -6.95
CA LEU A 134 15.50 7.13 -6.46
C LEU A 134 16.27 5.96 -7.11
N SER A 135 15.60 5.18 -7.96
CA SER A 135 16.16 4.08 -8.76
C SER A 135 16.75 4.61 -10.06
#